data_AF-A0A645HFK2-F1
#
_entry.id   AF-A0A645HFK2-F1
#
_cell.length_a   1.000
_cell.length_b   1.000
_cell.length_c   1.000
_cell.angle_alpha   90.00
_cell.angle_beta   90.00
_cell.angle_gamma   90.00
#
_symmetry.space_group_name_H-M   'P 1'
#
loop_
_entity.id
_entity.type
_entity.pdbx_description
1 polymer ?
#
loop_
_entity_poly.entity_id
_entity_poly.type
_entity_poly.pdbx_seq_one_letter_code
_entity_poly.pdbx_strand_id
1 'polypeptide(L)'
;MRSIVSLCKANNVTSKVIFENCYLTDEEKKILCEIALKVHPDFVKTSTGFGTGGATVEDVRLMKSMVGDRIKVKAAGGIRDLKTALAMIEAGAERIGTSAGVTIVEELKALHTNLK
;
A
#
# COMPACT_ATOMS: atom_id res chain seq x y z
N MET A 1 -15.31 8.25 2.89
CA MET A 1 -14.38 8.26 1.73
C MET A 1 -14.67 9.41 0.75
N ARG A 2 -15.87 9.46 0.12
CA ARG A 2 -16.21 10.43 -0.94
C ARG A 2 -15.85 11.89 -0.63
N SER A 3 -16.33 12.44 0.48
CA SER A 3 -16.15 13.87 0.79
C SER A 3 -14.68 14.29 0.85
N ILE A 4 -13.83 13.46 1.48
CA ILE A 4 -12.39 13.73 1.59
C ILE A 4 -11.70 13.61 0.23
N VAL A 5 -12.01 12.56 -0.55
CA VAL A 5 -11.42 12.37 -1.89
C VAL A 5 -11.82 13.52 -2.84
N SER A 6 -13.08 13.93 -2.83
CA SER A 6 -13.54 15.08 -3.62
C SER A 6 -12.84 16.38 -3.23
N LEU A 7 -12.64 16.63 -1.93
CA LEU A 7 -11.91 17.81 -1.44
C LEU A 7 -10.44 17.76 -1.85
N CYS A 8 -9.78 16.61 -1.69
CA CYS A 8 -8.41 16.38 -2.14
C CYS A 8 -8.27 16.67 -3.64
N LYS A 9 -9.17 16.14 -4.47
CA LYS A 9 -9.17 16.36 -5.93
C LYS A 9 -9.37 17.83 -6.29
N ALA A 10 -10.32 18.52 -5.64
CA ALA A 10 -10.57 19.94 -5.87
C ALA A 10 -9.36 20.83 -5.54
N ASN A 11 -8.46 20.37 -4.68
CA ASN A 11 -7.25 21.08 -4.26
C ASN A 11 -5.96 20.46 -4.82
N ASN A 12 -6.06 19.53 -5.79
CA ASN A 12 -4.91 18.83 -6.38
C ASN A 12 -3.98 18.14 -5.35
N VAL A 13 -4.57 17.54 -4.31
CA VAL A 13 -3.87 16.81 -3.25
C VAL A 13 -4.06 15.30 -3.43
N THR A 14 -2.97 14.53 -3.36
CA THR A 14 -3.03 13.06 -3.44
C THR A 14 -3.66 12.44 -2.20
N SER A 15 -4.81 11.81 -2.39
CA SER A 15 -5.56 11.07 -1.37
C SER A 15 -5.08 9.62 -1.24
N LYS A 16 -5.01 9.10 -0.01
CA LYS A 16 -4.64 7.72 0.28
C LYS A 16 -5.55 7.18 1.37
N VAL A 17 -6.34 6.15 1.08
CA VAL A 17 -7.33 5.60 2.02
C VAL A 17 -6.74 4.38 2.70
N ILE A 18 -6.59 4.43 4.02
CA ILE A 18 -6.13 3.29 4.82
C ILE A 18 -7.34 2.40 5.15
N PHE A 19 -7.25 1.12 4.84
CA PHE A 19 -8.29 0.14 5.17
C PHE A 19 -8.12 -0.45 6.57
N GLU A 20 -6.88 -0.52 7.06
CA GLU A 20 -6.51 -1.18 8.30
C GLU A 20 -6.85 -2.69 8.27
N ASN A 21 -6.23 -3.36 7.31
CA ASN A 21 -6.54 -4.74 6.94
C ASN A 21 -6.47 -5.75 8.10
N CYS A 22 -5.71 -5.49 9.16
CA CYS A 22 -5.58 -6.41 10.30
C CYS A 22 -6.90 -6.62 11.07
N TYR A 23 -7.92 -5.79 10.82
CA TYR A 23 -9.25 -5.94 11.41
C TYR A 23 -10.30 -6.44 10.42
N LEU A 24 -9.91 -6.72 9.18
CA LEU A 24 -10.83 -7.02 8.09
C LEU A 24 -10.63 -8.45 7.60
N THR A 25 -11.76 -9.09 7.31
CA THR A 25 -11.80 -10.29 6.48
C THR A 25 -11.48 -9.95 5.03
N ASP A 26 -11.11 -10.95 4.23
CA ASP A 26 -10.86 -10.73 2.80
C ASP A 26 -12.09 -10.24 2.04
N GLU A 27 -13.30 -10.62 2.48
CA GLU A 27 -14.54 -10.15 1.88
C GLU A 27 -14.77 -8.66 2.15
N GLU A 28 -14.50 -8.20 3.38
CA GLU A 28 -14.58 -6.78 3.71
C GLU A 28 -13.53 -5.94 2.94
N LYS A 29 -12.32 -6.49 2.76
CA LYS A 29 -11.28 -5.84 1.92
C LYS A 29 -11.74 -5.69 0.48
N LYS A 30 -12.40 -6.70 -0.10
CA LYS A 30 -12.97 -6.63 -1.47
C LYS A 30 -14.06 -5.57 -1.56
N ILE A 31 -15.00 -5.54 -0.62
CA ILE A 31 -16.07 -4.53 -0.57
C ILE A 31 -15.46 -3.12 -0.50
N LEU A 32 -14.43 -2.92 0.33
CA LEU A 32 -13.72 -1.63 0.39
C LEU A 32 -13.03 -1.27 -0.93
N CYS A 33 -12.44 -2.24 -1.63
CA CYS A 33 -11.89 -2.03 -2.97
C CYS A 33 -12.98 -1.62 -3.97
N GLU A 34 -14.15 -2.25 -3.95
CA GLU A 34 -15.29 -1.87 -4.80
C GLU A 34 -15.80 -0.46 -4.50
N ILE A 35 -15.86 -0.08 -3.23
CA ILE A 35 -16.19 1.29 -2.82
C ILE A 35 -15.12 2.25 -3.34
N ALA A 36 -13.84 1.91 -3.19
CA ALA A 36 -12.73 2.71 -3.70
C ALA A 36 -12.84 2.89 -5.22
N LEU A 37 -13.19 1.83 -5.96
CA LEU A 37 -13.42 1.87 -7.41
C LEU A 37 -14.57 2.79 -7.84
N LYS A 38 -15.54 3.07 -6.96
CA LYS A 38 -16.62 4.03 -7.21
C LYS A 38 -16.23 5.46 -6.85
N VAL A 39 -15.30 5.63 -5.89
CA VAL A 39 -14.90 6.95 -5.34
C VAL A 39 -13.63 7.49 -6.00
N HIS A 40 -12.77 6.61 -6.49
CA HIS A 40 -11.46 6.89 -7.10
C HIS A 40 -10.50 7.70 -6.22
N PRO A 41 -10.12 7.24 -5.01
CA PRO A 41 -8.93 7.76 -4.35
C PRO A 41 -7.68 7.46 -5.19
N ASP A 42 -6.61 8.23 -5.02
CA ASP A 42 -5.35 7.98 -5.75
C ASP A 42 -4.67 6.70 -5.29
N PHE A 43 -4.77 6.40 -3.98
CA PHE A 43 -4.27 5.17 -3.38
C PHE A 43 -5.27 4.53 -2.43
N VAL A 44 -5.25 3.21 -2.41
CA VAL A 44 -5.64 2.41 -1.24
C VAL A 44 -4.38 1.98 -0.47
N LYS A 45 -4.47 1.91 0.85
CA LYS A 45 -3.33 1.65 1.76
C LYS A 45 -3.70 0.56 2.76
N THR A 46 -2.77 -0.37 2.99
CA THR A 46 -2.99 -1.54 3.87
C THR A 46 -3.26 -1.13 5.32
N SER A 47 -2.28 -0.52 6.00
CA SER A 47 -2.29 -0.40 7.47
C SER A 47 -1.81 0.96 7.98
N THR A 48 -2.22 1.36 9.19
CA THR A 48 -1.67 2.55 9.87
C THR A 48 -0.29 2.28 10.46
N GLY A 49 -0.04 1.05 10.90
CA GLY A 49 1.12 0.67 11.72
C GLY A 49 0.87 0.71 13.22
N PHE A 50 -0.36 1.02 13.66
CA PHE A 50 -0.78 1.04 15.07
C PHE A 50 -1.78 -0.06 15.44
N GLY A 51 -2.29 -0.79 14.44
CA GLY A 51 -3.17 -1.94 14.66
C GLY A 51 -2.40 -3.20 15.10
N THR A 52 -3.08 -4.35 15.06
CA THR A 52 -2.50 -5.65 15.45
C THR A 52 -1.62 -6.29 14.38
N GLY A 53 -1.62 -5.76 13.16
CA GLY A 53 -0.86 -6.29 12.03
C GLY A 53 -0.46 -5.23 11.00
N GLY A 54 0.54 -5.55 10.17
CA GLY A 54 1.07 -4.71 9.10
C GLY A 54 0.54 -5.10 7.71
N ALA A 55 1.29 -4.73 6.67
CA ALA A 55 1.03 -5.19 5.32
C ALA A 55 1.43 -6.66 5.15
N THR A 56 0.61 -7.44 4.46
CA THR A 56 0.96 -8.78 3.98
C THR A 56 1.03 -8.80 2.45
N VAL A 57 1.77 -9.75 1.88
CA VAL A 57 1.89 -9.91 0.42
C VAL A 57 0.53 -10.30 -0.18
N GLU A 58 -0.22 -11.11 0.54
CA GLU A 58 -1.56 -11.58 0.19
C GLU A 58 -2.55 -10.42 0.11
N ASP A 59 -2.53 -9.53 1.09
CA ASP A 59 -3.37 -8.33 1.10
C ASP A 59 -3.07 -7.40 -0.06
N VAL A 60 -1.78 -7.15 -0.33
CA VAL A 60 -1.38 -6.29 -1.44
C VAL A 60 -1.82 -6.89 -2.78
N ARG A 61 -1.63 -8.19 -2.96
CA ARG A 61 -2.05 -8.91 -4.18
C ARG A 61 -3.57 -8.88 -4.35
N LEU A 62 -4.33 -9.10 -3.27
CA LEU A 62 -5.79 -9.01 -3.27
C LEU A 62 -6.26 -7.60 -3.63
N MET A 63 -5.69 -6.57 -2.98
CA MET A 63 -6.06 -5.19 -3.27
C MET A 63 -5.72 -4.82 -4.72
N LYS A 64 -4.53 -5.18 -5.21
CA LYS A 64 -4.12 -4.89 -6.60
C LYS A 64 -4.98 -5.62 -7.63
N SER A 65 -5.33 -6.89 -7.40
CA SER A 65 -6.19 -7.64 -8.31
C SER A 65 -7.59 -7.04 -8.42
N MET A 66 -8.11 -6.46 -7.33
CA MET A 66 -9.40 -5.78 -7.32
C MET A 66 -9.36 -4.43 -8.03
N VAL A 67 -8.38 -3.58 -7.72
CA VAL A 67 -8.39 -2.19 -8.21
C VAL A 67 -7.72 -2.01 -9.58
N GLY A 68 -6.87 -2.97 -9.99
CA GLY A 68 -6.11 -2.91 -11.24
C GLY A 68 -5.24 -1.66 -11.32
N ASP A 69 -5.22 -1.02 -12.50
CA ASP A 69 -4.48 0.23 -12.73
C ASP A 69 -5.32 1.49 -12.51
N ARG A 70 -6.57 1.34 -12.04
CA ARG A 70 -7.46 2.48 -11.80
C ARG A 70 -7.14 3.20 -10.50
N ILE A 71 -6.54 2.51 -9.53
CA ILE A 71 -6.17 3.04 -8.22
C ILE A 71 -4.84 2.39 -7.83
N LYS A 72 -3.93 3.18 -7.23
CA LYS A 72 -2.62 2.67 -6.84
C LYS A 72 -2.67 1.97 -5.48
N VAL A 73 -1.79 1.00 -5.24
CA VAL A 73 -1.69 0.32 -3.94
C VAL A 73 -0.48 0.81 -3.16
N LYS A 74 -0.67 1.20 -1.89
CA LYS A 74 0.40 1.52 -0.94
C LYS A 74 0.48 0.47 0.17
N ALA A 75 1.56 -0.30 0.21
CA ALA A 75 1.85 -1.21 1.31
C ALA A 75 2.51 -0.45 2.47
N ALA A 76 2.02 -0.62 3.69
CA ALA A 76 2.59 0.00 4.88
C ALA A 76 2.34 -0.81 6.16
N GLY A 77 3.27 -0.72 7.10
CA GLY A 77 3.25 -1.44 8.38
C GLY A 77 4.11 -2.69 8.33
N GLY A 78 5.14 -2.77 9.19
CA GLY A 78 6.02 -3.94 9.31
C GLY A 78 7.11 -4.10 8.25
N ILE A 79 7.17 -3.24 7.22
CA ILE A 79 8.16 -3.35 6.13
C ILE A 79 9.48 -2.73 6.58
N ARG A 80 10.47 -3.55 7.00
CA ARG A 80 11.71 -3.07 7.64
C ARG A 80 13.01 -3.37 6.89
N ASP A 81 12.94 -4.20 5.85
CA ASP A 81 14.08 -4.66 5.07
C ASP A 81 13.76 -4.67 3.56
N LEU A 82 14.80 -4.72 2.74
CA LEU A 82 14.71 -4.68 1.28
C LEU A 82 13.93 -5.88 0.74
N LYS A 83 14.15 -7.08 1.29
CA LYS A 83 13.47 -8.31 0.85
C LYS A 83 11.96 -8.15 0.94
N THR A 84 11.46 -7.67 2.08
CA THR A 84 10.05 -7.44 2.32
C THR A 84 9.52 -6.31 1.45
N ALA A 85 10.29 -5.22 1.27
CA ALA A 85 9.89 -4.13 0.38
C ALA A 85 9.74 -4.61 -1.09
N LEU A 86 10.68 -5.41 -1.59
CA LEU A 86 10.62 -5.98 -2.94
C LEU A 86 9.43 -6.94 -3.10
N ALA A 87 9.16 -7.79 -2.11
CA ALA A 87 8.01 -8.70 -2.14
C ALA A 87 6.67 -7.93 -2.23
N MET A 88 6.56 -6.77 -1.56
CA MET A 88 5.37 -5.92 -1.67
C MET A 88 5.26 -5.27 -3.06
N ILE A 89 6.38 -4.84 -3.64
CA ILE A 89 6.40 -4.28 -5.00
C ILE A 89 5.99 -5.35 -6.03
N GLU A 90 6.54 -6.55 -5.93
CA GLU A 90 6.20 -7.70 -6.79
C GLU A 90 4.72 -8.10 -6.65
N ALA A 91 4.15 -8.00 -5.45
CA ALA A 91 2.72 -8.21 -5.23
C ALA A 91 1.83 -7.11 -5.85
N GLY A 92 2.42 -5.99 -6.29
CA GLY A 92 1.72 -4.91 -6.99
C GLY A 92 1.64 -3.58 -6.23
N ALA A 93 2.36 -3.42 -5.12
CA ALA A 93 2.45 -2.12 -4.46
C ALA A 93 3.27 -1.11 -5.27
N GLU A 94 2.69 0.05 -5.52
CA GLU A 94 3.35 1.18 -6.22
C GLU A 94 3.96 2.19 -5.25
N ARG A 95 3.73 2.00 -3.95
CA ARG A 95 4.35 2.78 -2.88
C ARG A 95 4.56 1.96 -1.63
N ILE A 96 5.70 2.17 -0.98
CA ILE A 96 6.01 1.63 0.34
C ILE A 96 5.88 2.73 1.39
N GLY A 97 5.25 2.43 2.52
CA GLY A 97 5.25 3.24 3.73
C GLY A 97 6.06 2.55 4.83
N THR A 98 7.20 3.13 5.19
CA THR A 98 8.13 2.59 6.18
C THR A 98 8.93 3.70 6.86
N SER A 99 9.34 3.48 8.10
CA SER A 99 10.35 4.29 8.81
C SER A 99 11.78 3.79 8.56
N ALA A 100 11.97 2.57 8.03
CA ALA A 100 13.26 1.96 7.76
C ALA A 100 13.79 2.30 6.34
N GLY A 101 13.39 3.44 5.78
CA GLY A 101 13.69 3.80 4.39
C GLY A 101 15.19 3.87 4.09
N VAL A 102 15.98 4.42 5.02
CA VAL A 102 17.44 4.50 4.88
C VAL A 102 18.06 3.09 4.83
N THR A 103 17.69 2.22 5.77
CA THR A 103 18.16 0.82 5.82
C THR A 103 17.88 0.08 4.52
N ILE A 104 16.65 0.15 4.01
CA ILE A 104 16.24 -0.50 2.76
C ILE A 104 17.08 -0.02 1.56
N VAL A 105 17.35 1.28 1.49
CA VAL A 105 18.15 1.87 0.40
C VAL A 105 19.61 1.46 0.50
N GLU A 106 20.19 1.40 1.71
CA GLU A 106 21.57 0.95 1.89
C GLU A 106 21.73 -0.55 1.57
N GLU A 107 20.77 -1.39 1.96
CA GLU A 107 20.74 -2.81 1.55
C GLU A 107 20.70 -2.95 0.02
N LEU A 108 19.92 -2.11 -0.67
CA LEU A 108 19.84 -2.12 -2.13
C LEU A 108 21.17 -1.72 -2.78
N LYS A 109 21.85 -0.70 -2.24
CA LYS A 109 23.17 -0.28 -2.73
C LYS A 109 24.20 -1.39 -2.55
N ALA A 110 24.22 -2.04 -1.38
CA ALA A 110 25.15 -3.14 -1.10
C ALA A 110 24.95 -4.31 -2.07
N LEU A 111 23.69 -4.68 -2.36
CA LEU A 111 23.36 -5.70 -3.36
C LEU A 111 23.90 -5.34 -4.74
N HIS A 112 23.77 -4.07 -5.15
CA HIS A 112 24.22 -3.60 -6.46
C HIS A 112 25.74 -3.55 -6.60
N THR A 113 26.47 -3.26 -5.53
CA THR A 113 27.94 -3.29 -5.51
C THR A 113 28.48 -4.72 -5.64
N ASN A 114 27.82 -5.70 -5.05
CA ASN A 114 28.23 -7.11 -5.13
C ASN A 114 27.91 -7.79 -6.47
N LEU A 115 27.15 -7.14 -7.35
CA LEU A 115 26.82 -7.60 -8.70
C LEU A 115 27.74 -7.02 -9.79
N LYS A 116 28.65 -6.11 -9.41
CA LYS A 116 29.68 -5.53 -10.29
C LYS A 116 31.03 -6.20 -10.04
#